data_AF-A0AAW1RSE5-F1
#
_entry.id   AF-A0AAW1RSE5-F1
#
_cell.length_a   1.000
_cell.length_b   1.000
_cell.length_c   1.000
_cell.angle_alpha   90.00
_cell.angle_beta   90.00
_cell.angle_gamma   90.00
#
_symmetry.space_group_name_H-M   'P 1'
#
loop_
_entity.id
_entity.type
_entity.pdbx_description
1 polymer ?
#
loop_
_entity_poly.entity_id
_entity_poly.type
_entity_poly.pdbx_seq_one_letter_code
_entity_poly.pdbx_strand_id
1 'polypeptide(L)'
;MATSQLYHLLAPCPTRSGARGPAQGPQANSLCCFRTPYRKVCQVQAAAGSGAEASRRSLLVAGGALTASQLIGTPSRASGMDEGSKKKLFDAIAADKGVEDVMRELESQNPTPRPAKSDLVYGRWKLLWASDNSEVANATKRLPLPSESIQLIGEKGGVEKGRVANIINIVNGGVVLELSSSGVPDDKSDDTILIGPPFNLKINLGGWRLPIQNTEAGGERKSLLGNDVNYYRQLYLDNSGKPGDLRLSEVTTGDKYAQGSMYVHQRL
;
A
#
# COMPACT_ATOMS: atom_id res chain seq x y z
N MET A 1 -35.22 26.23 19.43
CA MET A 1 -34.51 26.73 20.63
C MET A 1 -34.65 25.67 21.71
N ALA A 2 -33.59 24.90 21.96
CA ALA A 2 -33.49 23.96 23.07
C ALA A 2 -32.01 23.83 23.44
N THR A 3 -31.76 24.02 24.73
CA THR A 3 -30.49 24.25 25.40
C THR A 3 -29.75 22.96 25.74
N SER A 4 -28.44 22.98 25.48
CA SER A 4 -27.32 22.56 26.34
C SER A 4 -27.56 21.49 27.41
N GLN A 5 -26.86 20.35 27.33
CA GLN A 5 -26.16 19.72 28.46
C GLN A 5 -24.99 18.84 27.95
N LEU A 6 -23.76 19.26 28.24
CA LEU A 6 -22.52 18.50 28.05
C LEU A 6 -22.05 18.10 29.45
N TYR A 7 -22.12 16.81 29.78
CA TYR A 7 -21.61 16.26 31.04
C TYR A 7 -20.28 15.53 30.85
N HIS A 8 -19.37 15.85 31.77
CA HIS A 8 -18.06 15.27 32.01
C HIS A 8 -18.07 13.74 32.17
N LEU A 9 -17.08 13.07 31.58
CA LEU A 9 -16.59 11.75 32.02
C LEU A 9 -15.07 11.77 32.09
N LEU A 10 -14.54 12.12 33.27
CA LEU A 10 -13.18 11.80 33.70
C LEU A 10 -13.29 10.58 34.61
N ALA A 11 -12.68 9.45 34.21
CA ALA A 11 -12.54 8.27 35.05
C ALA A 11 -11.18 8.31 35.78
N PRO A 12 -11.12 7.96 37.09
CA PRO A 12 -9.89 7.98 37.86
C PRO A 12 -9.02 6.73 37.67
N CYS A 13 -7.69 6.91 37.67
CA CYS A 13 -6.70 5.82 37.75
C CYS A 13 -6.78 5.09 39.10
N PRO A 14 -6.74 3.75 39.15
CA PRO A 14 -6.57 3.02 40.39
C PRO A 14 -5.09 3.04 40.85
N THR A 15 -4.86 3.60 42.03
CA THR A 15 -3.64 3.49 42.83
C THR A 15 -3.47 2.06 43.35
N ARG A 16 -2.34 1.41 43.04
CA ARG A 16 -1.96 0.12 43.63
C ARG A 16 -1.00 0.35 44.80
N SER A 17 -1.56 0.32 46.01
CA SER A 17 -0.83 0.29 47.28
C SER A 17 -0.16 -1.07 47.50
N GLY A 18 1.07 -1.05 48.02
CA GLY A 18 1.93 -2.22 48.13
C GLY A 18 1.62 -3.19 49.27
N ALA A 19 2.35 -4.31 49.24
CA ALA A 19 2.58 -5.19 50.37
C ALA A 19 4.07 -5.56 50.39
N ARG A 20 4.73 -5.21 51.50
CA ARG A 20 6.09 -5.64 51.87
C ARG A 20 6.02 -7.02 52.53
N GLY A 21 7.01 -7.86 52.26
CA GLY A 21 7.33 -9.06 53.06
C GLY A 21 8.73 -9.59 52.69
N PRO A 22 9.51 -10.17 53.64
CA PRO A 22 10.95 -9.93 53.70
C PRO A 22 11.87 -11.12 53.36
N ALA A 23 13.09 -10.74 52.94
CA ALA A 23 14.43 -11.32 53.18
C ALA A 23 14.69 -12.84 53.15
N GLN A 24 15.60 -13.25 52.25
CA GLN A 24 16.66 -14.27 52.42
C GLN A 24 17.59 -14.15 51.18
N GLY A 25 18.78 -13.56 51.26
CA GLY A 25 20.06 -14.23 51.49
C GLY A 25 20.99 -14.02 50.28
N PRO A 26 22.34 -13.94 50.44
CA PRO A 26 23.22 -13.36 49.44
C PRO A 26 23.73 -14.40 48.44
N GLN A 27 23.81 -14.04 47.15
CA GLN A 27 24.70 -14.70 46.19
C GLN A 27 25.54 -13.67 45.46
N ALA A 28 26.84 -13.96 45.46
CA ALA A 28 27.91 -13.17 44.93
C ALA A 28 28.07 -13.37 43.41
N ASN A 29 28.79 -12.42 42.81
CA ASN A 29 29.59 -12.53 41.60
C ASN A 29 28.84 -12.65 40.26
N SER A 30 28.86 -11.58 39.47
CA SER A 30 29.72 -11.53 38.28
C SER A 30 29.57 -10.18 37.58
N LEU A 31 30.66 -9.40 37.57
CA LEU A 31 30.88 -8.29 36.67
C LEU A 31 31.08 -8.84 35.26
N CYS A 32 30.09 -8.69 34.38
CA CYS A 32 30.31 -8.75 32.93
C CYS A 32 30.17 -7.35 32.35
N CYS A 33 31.32 -6.68 32.23
CA CYS A 33 31.52 -5.58 31.32
C CYS A 33 31.33 -6.09 29.88
N PHE A 34 30.27 -5.68 29.19
CA PHE A 34 30.26 -5.67 27.73
C PHE A 34 30.46 -4.24 27.26
N ARG A 35 31.73 -3.93 27.00
CA ARG A 35 32.15 -2.89 26.04
C ARG A 35 31.90 -3.45 24.65
N THR A 36 31.10 -2.78 23.82
CA THR A 36 31.16 -2.94 22.36
C THR A 36 31.70 -1.66 21.74
N PRO A 37 32.76 -1.73 20.91
CA PRO A 37 33.37 -0.56 20.31
C PRO A 37 32.71 -0.16 18.99
N TYR A 38 32.68 1.15 18.76
CA TYR A 38 32.63 1.82 17.46
C TYR A 38 33.53 1.15 16.41
N ARG A 39 33.01 0.98 15.18
CA ARG A 39 33.66 0.99 13.83
C ARG A 39 32.67 0.32 12.85
N LYS A 40 32.49 0.68 11.59
CA LYS A 40 33.13 1.63 10.67
C LYS A 40 32.11 1.85 9.54
N VAL A 41 31.96 3.10 9.11
CA VAL A 41 31.24 3.49 7.91
C VAL A 41 31.98 2.93 6.69
N CYS A 42 31.35 2.08 5.89
CA CYS A 42 31.84 1.73 4.55
C CYS A 42 31.42 2.84 3.58
N GLN A 43 32.35 3.75 3.32
CA GLN A 43 32.32 4.59 2.12
C GLN A 43 32.61 3.71 0.91
N VAL A 44 31.64 3.56 0.01
CA VAL A 44 31.88 3.05 -1.33
C VAL A 44 32.41 4.22 -2.17
N GLN A 45 33.72 4.21 -2.43
CA GLN A 45 34.35 5.10 -3.40
C GLN A 45 33.91 4.70 -4.81
N ALA A 46 33.25 5.64 -5.50
CA ALA A 46 33.03 5.59 -6.94
C ALA A 46 34.37 5.83 -7.66
N ALA A 47 34.81 4.84 -8.44
CA ALA A 47 35.91 5.02 -9.38
C ALA A 47 35.37 5.67 -10.66
N ALA A 48 35.77 6.92 -10.87
CA ALA A 48 35.65 7.61 -12.13
C ALA A 48 36.65 7.02 -13.14
N GLY A 49 36.14 6.50 -14.25
CA GLY A 49 36.92 6.14 -15.43
C GLY A 49 36.58 7.08 -16.57
N SER A 50 37.43 8.06 -16.81
CA SER A 50 37.44 8.92 -17.99
C SER A 50 38.10 8.18 -19.16
N GLY A 51 37.45 8.16 -20.31
CA GLY A 51 38.04 7.74 -21.58
C GLY A 51 37.29 8.36 -22.75
N ALA A 52 37.90 9.38 -23.38
CA ALA A 52 37.64 9.78 -24.75
C ALA A 52 37.84 8.55 -25.67
N GLU A 53 37.29 8.43 -26.88
CA GLU A 53 37.52 9.32 -28.02
C GLU A 53 36.67 8.83 -29.21
N ALA A 54 36.47 9.71 -30.18
CA ALA A 54 35.62 9.56 -31.34
C ALA A 54 36.01 8.41 -32.28
N SER A 55 35.01 7.84 -32.98
CA SER A 55 35.18 7.65 -34.43
C SER A 55 33.83 7.52 -35.14
N ARG A 56 33.65 8.41 -36.11
CA ARG A 56 32.64 8.38 -37.17
C ARG A 56 32.74 7.07 -37.95
N ARG A 57 31.60 6.52 -38.35
CA ARG A 57 31.40 5.87 -39.65
C ARG A 57 29.92 5.85 -39.99
N SER A 58 29.54 6.78 -40.85
CA SER A 58 28.33 6.68 -41.67
C SER A 58 28.44 5.43 -42.54
N LEU A 59 27.39 4.61 -42.57
CA LEU A 59 27.12 3.74 -43.70
C LEU A 59 25.64 3.87 -44.03
N LEU A 60 25.39 4.60 -45.13
CA LEU A 60 24.18 4.47 -45.93
C LEU A 60 24.08 3.01 -46.39
N VAL A 61 22.96 2.37 -46.08
CA VAL A 61 22.47 1.23 -46.86
C VAL A 61 21.08 1.61 -47.36
N ALA A 62 21.01 1.69 -48.68
CA ALA A 62 19.81 1.97 -49.45
C ALA A 62 18.89 0.75 -49.53
N GLY A 63 17.60 1.03 -49.69
CA GLY A 63 16.75 0.33 -50.66
C GLY A 63 16.29 -1.09 -50.29
N GLY A 64 15.15 -1.18 -49.63
CA GLY A 64 14.36 -2.41 -49.56
C GLY A 64 12.88 -2.08 -49.37
N ALA A 65 12.14 -2.01 -50.48
CA ALA A 65 10.68 -1.93 -50.46
C ALA A 65 10.13 -3.24 -49.87
N LEU A 66 9.69 -3.20 -48.61
CA LEU A 66 8.96 -4.29 -47.98
C LEU A 66 7.47 -3.98 -48.02
N THR A 67 6.77 -4.91 -48.64
CA THR A 67 5.34 -4.98 -48.83
C THR A 67 4.61 -4.92 -47.49
N ALA A 68 3.61 -4.05 -47.42
CA ALA A 68 2.68 -3.92 -46.31
C ALA A 68 1.84 -5.20 -46.20
N SER A 69 2.36 -6.19 -45.48
CA SER A 69 1.55 -7.30 -44.97
C SER A 69 0.65 -6.73 -43.89
N GLN A 70 -0.60 -6.46 -44.27
CA GLN A 70 -1.70 -6.21 -43.35
C GLN A 70 -1.90 -7.47 -42.51
N LEU A 71 -1.17 -7.57 -41.40
CA LEU A 71 -1.55 -8.40 -40.27
C LEU A 71 -2.85 -7.78 -39.74
N ILE A 72 -3.98 -8.30 -40.23
CA ILE A 72 -5.28 -8.14 -39.59
C ILE A 72 -5.15 -8.87 -38.25
N GLY A 73 -4.56 -8.20 -37.27
CA GLY A 73 -4.59 -8.61 -35.89
C GLY A 73 -6.06 -8.65 -35.50
N THR A 74 -6.57 -9.85 -35.26
CA THR A 74 -7.85 -10.00 -34.56
C THR A 74 -7.79 -9.10 -33.33
N PRO A 75 -8.76 -8.20 -33.12
CA PRO A 75 -8.76 -7.38 -31.92
C PRO A 75 -8.73 -8.36 -30.75
N SER A 76 -7.63 -8.37 -30.01
CA SER A 76 -7.47 -9.16 -28.80
C SER A 76 -8.58 -8.67 -27.88
N ARG A 77 -9.68 -9.43 -27.85
CA ARG A 77 -10.86 -9.11 -27.08
C ARG A 77 -10.35 -8.99 -25.65
N ALA A 78 -10.40 -7.78 -25.08
CA ALA A 78 -10.08 -7.58 -23.69
C ALA A 78 -10.93 -8.59 -22.92
N SER A 79 -10.27 -9.60 -22.35
CA SER A 79 -10.91 -10.62 -21.52
C SER A 79 -11.26 -9.92 -20.21
N GLY A 80 -12.32 -9.12 -20.22
CA GLY A 80 -12.94 -8.61 -19.02
C GLY A 80 -13.85 -9.67 -18.43
N MET A 81 -14.04 -9.60 -17.12
CA MET A 81 -15.11 -10.29 -16.43
C MET A 81 -16.47 -10.02 -17.08
N ASP A 82 -17.39 -10.97 -16.99
CA ASP A 82 -18.75 -10.77 -17.46
C ASP A 82 -19.46 -9.66 -16.64
N GLU A 83 -20.31 -8.88 -17.29
CA GLU A 83 -21.01 -7.76 -16.65
C GLU A 83 -21.92 -8.20 -15.48
N GLY A 84 -22.39 -9.45 -15.48
CA GLY A 84 -23.19 -10.02 -14.40
C GLY A 84 -22.38 -10.20 -13.11
N SER A 85 -21.18 -10.74 -13.21
CA SER A 85 -20.24 -10.89 -12.09
C SER A 85 -19.85 -9.55 -11.48
N LYS A 86 -19.57 -8.52 -12.30
CA LYS A 86 -19.31 -7.16 -11.81
C LYS A 86 -20.51 -6.58 -11.09
N LYS A 87 -21.70 -6.71 -11.67
CA LYS A 87 -22.93 -6.25 -11.04
C LYS A 87 -23.14 -6.92 -9.69
N LYS A 88 -22.91 -8.23 -9.58
CA LYS A 88 -23.00 -8.97 -8.31
C LYS A 88 -22.07 -8.39 -7.24
N LEU A 89 -20.83 -8.05 -7.61
CA LEU A 89 -19.89 -7.41 -6.69
C LEU A 89 -20.36 -6.02 -6.24
N PHE A 90 -20.82 -5.17 -7.17
CA PHE A 90 -21.34 -3.85 -6.82
C PHE A 90 -22.60 -3.92 -5.96
N ASP A 91 -23.52 -4.85 -6.24
CA ASP A 91 -24.71 -5.08 -5.42
C ASP A 91 -24.31 -5.51 -4.00
N ALA A 92 -23.31 -6.39 -3.85
CA ALA A 92 -22.80 -6.81 -2.55
C ALA A 92 -22.14 -5.65 -1.77
N ILE A 93 -21.36 -4.80 -2.46
CA ILE A 93 -20.75 -3.60 -1.85
C ILE A 93 -21.82 -2.61 -1.41
N ALA A 94 -22.84 -2.36 -2.24
CA ALA A 94 -23.94 -1.46 -1.91
C ALA A 94 -24.78 -1.96 -0.72
N ALA A 95 -24.90 -3.27 -0.56
CA ALA A 95 -25.56 -3.90 0.58
C ALA A 95 -24.64 -4.07 1.81
N ASP A 96 -23.34 -3.79 1.68
CA ASP A 96 -22.27 -4.08 2.64
C ASP A 96 -22.39 -5.51 3.21
N LYS A 97 -22.66 -6.49 2.34
CA LYS A 97 -22.97 -7.86 2.73
C LYS A 97 -22.52 -8.87 1.68
N GLY A 98 -21.79 -9.90 2.12
CA GLY A 98 -21.34 -11.00 1.26
C GLY A 98 -20.27 -10.61 0.26
N VAL A 99 -19.60 -9.45 0.44
CA VAL A 99 -18.57 -8.96 -0.50
C VAL A 99 -17.40 -9.94 -0.59
N GLU A 100 -16.94 -10.47 0.55
CA GLU A 100 -15.82 -11.41 0.61
C GLU A 100 -16.14 -12.71 -0.15
N ASP A 101 -17.33 -13.28 0.06
CA ASP A 101 -17.78 -14.50 -0.66
C ASP A 101 -17.78 -14.27 -2.17
N VAL A 102 -18.33 -13.13 -2.62
CA VAL A 102 -18.31 -12.76 -4.04
C VAL A 102 -16.87 -12.60 -4.54
N MET A 103 -15.99 -11.93 -3.79
CA MET A 103 -14.58 -11.81 -4.18
C MET A 103 -13.90 -13.17 -4.35
N ARG A 104 -14.16 -14.15 -3.48
CA ARG A 104 -13.63 -15.53 -3.58
C ARG A 104 -14.11 -16.23 -4.85
N GLU A 105 -15.39 -16.10 -5.19
CA GLU A 105 -15.94 -16.66 -6.43
C GLU A 105 -15.29 -16.07 -7.69
N LEU A 106 -14.88 -14.80 -7.63
CA LEU A 106 -14.28 -14.08 -8.75
C LEU A 106 -12.78 -14.38 -8.95
N GLU A 107 -12.11 -15.04 -8.00
CA GLU A 107 -10.67 -15.34 -8.09
C GLU A 107 -10.31 -16.13 -9.35
N SER A 108 -11.14 -17.12 -9.72
CA SER A 108 -10.92 -17.96 -10.91
C SER A 108 -11.13 -17.22 -12.23
N GLN A 109 -11.65 -15.99 -12.19
CA GLN A 109 -11.94 -15.18 -13.38
C GLN A 109 -10.84 -14.16 -13.67
N ASN A 110 -9.69 -14.21 -12.97
CA ASN A 110 -8.57 -13.31 -13.22
C ASN A 110 -8.09 -13.40 -14.67
N PRO A 111 -8.22 -12.34 -15.49
CA PRO A 111 -7.74 -12.36 -16.85
C PRO A 111 -6.25 -11.99 -16.95
N THR A 112 -5.58 -11.71 -15.82
CA THR A 112 -4.18 -11.28 -15.76
C THR A 112 -3.31 -12.37 -15.14
N PRO A 113 -2.49 -13.11 -15.92
CA PRO A 113 -1.69 -14.22 -15.42
C PRO A 113 -0.65 -13.85 -14.36
N ARG A 114 -0.10 -12.62 -14.42
CA ARG A 114 0.95 -12.13 -13.50
C ARG A 114 0.58 -10.76 -12.96
N PRO A 115 -0.43 -10.68 -12.09
CA PRO A 115 -1.08 -9.42 -11.76
C PRO A 115 -0.16 -8.43 -11.05
N ALA A 116 0.75 -8.88 -10.18
CA ALA A 116 1.69 -7.97 -9.50
C ALA A 116 2.83 -7.48 -10.40
N LYS A 117 3.17 -8.24 -11.44
CA LYS A 117 4.24 -7.89 -12.41
C LYS A 117 3.70 -7.20 -13.66
N SER A 118 2.39 -6.98 -13.74
CA SER A 118 1.73 -6.30 -14.85
C SER A 118 1.83 -4.78 -14.70
N ASP A 119 1.94 -4.07 -15.82
CA ASP A 119 1.84 -2.61 -15.86
C ASP A 119 0.50 -2.07 -15.35
N LEU A 120 -0.52 -2.94 -15.28
CA LEU A 120 -1.81 -2.63 -14.70
C LEU A 120 -1.70 -2.26 -13.21
N VAL A 121 -0.65 -2.67 -12.49
CA VAL A 121 -0.51 -2.29 -11.08
C VAL A 121 -0.43 -0.79 -10.86
N TYR A 122 0.22 -0.09 -11.79
CA TYR A 122 0.48 1.33 -11.68
C TYR A 122 -0.75 2.16 -12.02
N GLY A 123 -0.87 3.33 -11.39
CA GLY A 123 -1.96 4.27 -11.63
C GLY A 123 -2.63 4.77 -10.36
N ARG A 124 -3.83 5.32 -10.55
CA ARG A 124 -4.68 5.88 -9.50
C ARG A 124 -5.87 4.94 -9.30
N TRP A 125 -6.13 4.58 -8.06
CA TRP A 125 -7.10 3.56 -7.68
C TRP A 125 -8.00 4.09 -6.57
N LYS A 126 -9.28 4.26 -6.83
CA LYS A 126 -10.28 4.61 -5.80
C LYS A 126 -10.65 3.36 -5.01
N LEU A 127 -10.57 3.43 -3.68
CA LEU A 127 -11.09 2.39 -2.81
C LEU A 127 -12.62 2.43 -2.84
N LEU A 128 -13.25 1.32 -3.22
CA LEU A 128 -14.70 1.15 -3.23
C LEU A 128 -15.20 0.48 -1.95
N TRP A 129 -14.45 -0.49 -1.45
CA TRP A 129 -14.81 -1.27 -0.27
C TRP A 129 -13.55 -1.83 0.39
N ALA A 130 -13.60 -1.98 1.71
CA ALA A 130 -12.57 -2.66 2.49
C ALA A 130 -13.23 -3.48 3.60
N SER A 131 -12.66 -4.66 3.88
CA SER A 131 -13.16 -5.54 4.93
C SER A 131 -13.06 -4.91 6.32
N ASP A 132 -13.86 -5.42 7.24
CA ASP A 132 -14.00 -4.85 8.58
C ASP A 132 -12.73 -4.86 9.42
N ASN A 133 -11.87 -5.86 9.19
CA ASN A 133 -10.56 -6.01 9.81
C ASN A 133 -9.48 -5.12 9.19
N SER A 134 -9.76 -4.42 8.08
CA SER A 134 -8.76 -3.59 7.42
C SER A 134 -8.35 -2.36 8.24
N GLU A 135 -7.07 -2.00 8.16
CA GLU A 135 -6.54 -0.78 8.80
C GLU A 135 -7.26 0.47 8.31
N VAL A 136 -7.57 0.53 7.01
CA VAL A 136 -8.28 1.66 6.41
C VAL A 136 -9.70 1.75 6.96
N ALA A 137 -10.44 0.65 7.05
CA ALA A 137 -11.77 0.64 7.65
C ALA A 137 -11.68 1.07 9.13
N ASN A 138 -10.73 0.55 9.89
CA ASN A 138 -10.55 0.93 11.30
C ASN A 138 -10.19 2.41 11.50
N ALA A 139 -9.36 2.97 10.62
CA ALA A 139 -8.99 4.38 10.64
C ALA A 139 -10.14 5.32 10.23
N THR A 140 -10.98 4.88 9.28
CA THR A 140 -12.05 5.70 8.70
C THR A 140 -13.40 5.55 9.41
N LYS A 141 -13.71 4.40 10.00
CA LYS A 141 -14.96 4.11 10.74
C LYS A 141 -15.28 5.13 11.84
N ARG A 142 -14.26 5.78 12.40
CA ARG A 142 -14.39 6.77 13.48
C ARG A 142 -14.43 8.21 12.99
N LEU A 143 -14.26 8.44 11.70
CA LEU A 143 -14.34 9.78 11.12
C LEU A 143 -15.81 10.12 10.89
N PRO A 144 -16.34 11.19 11.52
CA PRO A 144 -17.75 11.57 11.39
C PRO A 144 -18.08 12.22 10.03
N LEU A 145 -17.21 12.02 9.03
CA LEU A 145 -17.15 12.80 7.80
C LEU A 145 -16.96 11.86 6.62
N PRO A 146 -17.58 12.15 5.47
CA PRO A 146 -17.33 11.36 4.26
C PRO A 146 -15.85 11.44 3.92
N SER A 147 -15.25 10.28 3.73
CA SER A 147 -13.85 10.15 3.34
C SER A 147 -13.74 9.39 2.02
N GLU A 148 -12.91 9.90 1.11
CA GLU A 148 -12.51 9.14 -0.07
C GLU A 148 -11.07 8.69 0.08
N SER A 149 -10.79 7.43 -0.22
CA SER A 149 -9.45 6.85 -0.20
C SER A 149 -8.99 6.56 -1.64
N ILE A 150 -7.89 7.16 -2.05
CA ILE A 150 -7.27 6.96 -3.36
C ILE A 150 -5.86 6.40 -3.17
N GLN A 151 -5.59 5.25 -3.74
CA GLN A 151 -4.26 4.67 -3.81
C GLN A 151 -3.55 5.08 -5.10
N LEU A 152 -2.32 5.59 -4.95
CA LEU A 152 -1.42 6.00 -6.01
C LEU A 152 -0.26 4.99 -6.05
N ILE A 153 0.01 4.38 -7.19
CA ILE A 153 1.10 3.39 -7.33
C ILE A 153 2.02 3.77 -8.49
N GLY A 154 3.30 3.93 -8.16
CA GLY A 154 4.36 4.30 -9.10
C GLY A 154 4.12 5.63 -9.83
N GLU A 155 4.96 5.88 -10.84
CA GLU A 155 4.96 7.15 -11.60
C GLU A 155 3.62 7.45 -12.25
N LYS A 156 2.94 6.44 -12.80
CA LYS A 156 1.60 6.59 -13.39
C LYS A 156 0.54 6.97 -12.35
N GLY A 157 0.77 6.69 -11.07
CA GLY A 157 -0.08 7.13 -9.96
C GLY A 157 0.25 8.54 -9.46
N GLY A 158 1.34 9.16 -9.92
CA GLY A 158 1.82 10.45 -9.41
C GLY A 158 2.71 10.33 -8.18
N VAL A 159 3.31 9.16 -7.94
CA VAL A 159 4.33 8.93 -6.90
C VAL A 159 5.60 8.38 -7.52
N GLU A 160 6.72 8.37 -6.79
CA GLU A 160 7.98 7.85 -7.32
C GLU A 160 7.89 6.35 -7.66
N LYS A 161 8.76 5.87 -8.56
CA LYS A 161 8.84 4.45 -8.88
C LYS A 161 9.14 3.61 -7.63
N GLY A 162 8.44 2.49 -7.48
CA GLY A 162 8.57 1.62 -6.30
C GLY A 162 7.95 2.19 -5.02
N ARG A 163 7.15 3.27 -5.14
CA ARG A 163 6.37 3.83 -4.04
C ARG A 163 4.88 3.59 -4.26
N VAL A 164 4.19 3.47 -3.14
CA VAL A 164 2.73 3.49 -3.05
C VAL A 164 2.36 4.63 -2.12
N ALA A 165 1.26 5.33 -2.40
CA ALA A 165 0.65 6.24 -1.45
C ALA A 165 -0.85 6.00 -1.35
N ASN A 166 -1.41 6.17 -0.17
CA ASN A 166 -2.84 6.26 0.06
C ASN A 166 -3.17 7.71 0.47
N ILE A 167 -4.09 8.32 -0.27
CA ILE A 167 -4.62 9.66 -0.05
C ILE A 167 -6.02 9.51 0.51
N ILE A 168 -6.22 9.96 1.76
CA ILE A 168 -7.52 10.01 2.41
C ILE A 168 -7.96 11.46 2.43
N ASN A 169 -8.94 11.80 1.59
CA ASN A 169 -9.57 13.12 1.54
C ASN A 169 -10.72 13.16 2.56
N ILE A 170 -10.65 14.07 3.52
CA ILE A 170 -11.66 14.28 4.56
C ILE A 170 -12.22 15.71 4.39
N VAL A 171 -13.53 15.89 4.58
CA VAL A 171 -14.21 17.20 4.48
C VAL A 171 -14.00 17.85 3.10
N ASN A 172 -14.28 17.10 2.02
CA ASN A 172 -14.16 17.62 0.65
C ASN A 172 -12.78 18.24 0.34
N GLY A 173 -11.71 17.65 0.88
CA GLY A 173 -10.33 18.11 0.69
C GLY A 173 -9.84 19.17 1.68
N GLY A 174 -10.66 19.57 2.66
CA GLY A 174 -10.21 20.45 3.74
C GLY A 174 -9.08 19.85 4.58
N VAL A 175 -9.08 18.52 4.73
CA VAL A 175 -7.99 17.74 5.32
C VAL A 175 -7.63 16.60 4.38
N VAL A 176 -6.35 16.47 4.06
CA VAL A 176 -5.84 15.35 3.25
C VAL A 176 -4.77 14.63 4.03
N LEU A 177 -4.99 13.36 4.36
CA LEU A 177 -3.96 12.49 4.89
C LEU A 177 -3.27 11.80 3.73
N GLU A 178 -1.95 11.90 3.67
CA GLU A 178 -1.12 11.19 2.71
C GLU A 178 -0.23 10.23 3.47
N LEU A 179 -0.48 8.94 3.27
CA LEU A 179 0.39 7.88 3.72
C LEU A 179 1.18 7.36 2.52
N SER A 180 2.50 7.37 2.55
CA SER A 180 3.31 6.73 1.51
C SER A 180 4.26 5.68 2.06
N SER A 181 4.54 4.66 1.26
CA SER A 181 5.34 3.49 1.62
C SER A 181 6.15 3.02 0.40
N SER A 182 7.07 2.07 0.62
CA SER A 182 7.57 1.26 -0.49
C SER A 182 6.46 0.34 -0.99
N GLY A 183 6.49 0.03 -2.28
CA GLY A 183 5.59 -0.90 -2.93
C GLY A 183 6.26 -1.52 -4.14
N VAL A 184 6.63 -2.79 -4.04
CA VAL A 184 7.35 -3.52 -5.09
C VAL A 184 6.74 -4.91 -5.29
N PRO A 185 6.74 -5.45 -6.53
CA PRO A 185 6.35 -6.85 -6.74
C PRO A 185 7.26 -7.80 -5.95
N ASP A 186 6.71 -8.90 -5.46
CA ASP A 186 7.51 -9.98 -4.88
C ASP A 186 8.23 -10.75 -6.00
N ASP A 187 9.54 -10.98 -5.86
CA ASP A 187 10.29 -11.78 -6.83
C ASP A 187 9.84 -13.25 -6.83
N LYS A 188 9.32 -13.73 -5.71
CA LYS A 188 8.91 -15.12 -5.49
C LYS A 188 7.47 -15.42 -5.88
N SER A 189 6.66 -14.40 -6.16
CA SER A 189 5.25 -14.56 -6.53
C SER A 189 4.89 -13.68 -7.71
N ASP A 190 4.02 -14.20 -8.59
CA ASP A 190 3.52 -13.44 -9.74
C ASP A 190 2.32 -12.55 -9.41
N ASP A 191 1.70 -12.75 -8.24
CA ASP A 191 0.48 -12.07 -7.82
C ASP A 191 0.63 -11.16 -6.61
N THR A 192 1.79 -11.15 -5.96
CA THR A 192 1.97 -10.46 -4.68
C THR A 192 2.78 -9.18 -4.81
N ILE A 193 2.30 -8.12 -4.16
CA ILE A 193 3.02 -6.86 -3.96
C ILE A 193 3.41 -6.75 -2.50
N LEU A 194 4.67 -6.44 -2.26
CA LEU A 194 5.22 -6.12 -0.96
C LEU A 194 5.01 -4.62 -0.71
N ILE A 195 4.23 -4.28 0.31
CA ILE A 195 4.03 -2.90 0.76
C ILE A 195 4.59 -2.76 2.16
N GLY A 196 5.55 -1.86 2.35
CA GLY A 196 6.29 -1.77 3.59
C GLY A 196 7.07 -0.47 3.76
N PRO A 197 7.90 -0.36 4.80
CA PRO A 197 8.69 0.84 5.07
C PRO A 197 9.63 1.23 3.91
N PRO A 198 10.08 2.51 3.84
CA PRO A 198 9.82 3.56 4.82
C PRO A 198 8.43 4.17 4.65
N PHE A 199 7.73 4.28 5.79
CA PHE A 199 6.40 4.88 5.88
C PHE A 199 6.52 6.37 6.18
N ASN A 200 5.89 7.20 5.36
CA ASN A 200 5.78 8.64 5.57
C ASN A 200 4.32 9.01 5.68
N LEU A 201 3.91 9.53 6.83
CA LEU A 201 2.57 10.09 7.06
C LEU A 201 2.65 11.61 7.06
N LYS A 202 1.84 12.24 6.21
CA LYS A 202 1.72 13.68 6.08
C LYS A 202 0.25 14.07 6.17
N ILE A 203 -0.01 15.26 6.71
CA ILE A 203 -1.32 15.89 6.69
C ILE A 203 -1.24 17.20 5.92
N ASN A 204 -2.18 17.42 5.00
CA ASN A 204 -2.41 18.70 4.37
C ASN A 204 -3.68 19.33 4.95
N LEU A 205 -3.54 20.51 5.55
CA LEU A 205 -4.62 21.28 6.18
C LEU A 205 -4.65 22.69 5.59
N GLY A 206 -5.67 23.01 4.79
CA GLY A 206 -5.79 24.35 4.19
C GLY A 206 -4.55 24.81 3.40
N GLY A 207 -3.89 23.89 2.69
CA GLY A 207 -2.65 24.15 1.94
C GLY A 207 -1.35 23.99 2.72
N TRP A 208 -1.41 23.79 4.04
CA TRP A 208 -0.23 23.55 4.88
C TRP A 208 0.11 22.06 4.91
N ARG A 209 1.35 21.69 4.61
CA ARG A 209 1.82 20.30 4.64
C ARG A 209 2.68 20.02 5.87
N LEU A 210 2.18 19.22 6.79
CA LEU A 210 2.87 18.86 8.04
C LEU A 210 3.26 17.38 8.02
N PRO A 211 4.55 17.03 8.17
CA PRO A 211 4.94 15.63 8.38
C PRO A 211 4.56 15.22 9.81
N ILE A 212 3.79 14.14 9.93
CA ILE A 212 3.40 13.57 11.23
C ILE A 212 4.40 12.50 11.65
N GLN A 213 4.81 11.66 10.70
CA GLN A 213 5.61 10.47 11.01
C GLN A 213 6.49 10.08 9.83
N ASN A 214 7.72 9.67 10.13
CA ASN A 214 8.61 8.98 9.21
C ASN A 214 9.14 7.74 9.95
N THR A 215 8.93 6.56 9.38
CA THR A 215 9.31 5.28 10.01
C THR A 215 10.13 4.46 9.03
N GLU A 216 11.34 4.12 9.44
CA GLU A 216 12.22 3.23 8.70
C GLU A 216 11.98 1.77 9.10
N ALA A 217 12.42 0.85 8.25
CA ALA A 217 12.37 -0.58 8.54
C ALA A 217 13.18 -0.90 9.80
N GLY A 218 12.57 -1.59 10.77
CA GLY A 218 13.24 -1.94 12.03
C GLY A 218 13.48 -0.77 13.00
N GLY A 219 12.90 0.41 12.74
CA GLY A 219 12.97 1.54 13.66
C GLY A 219 12.22 1.27 14.97
N GLU A 220 12.70 1.84 16.08
CA GLU A 220 12.07 1.71 17.41
C GLU A 220 10.68 2.33 17.50
N ARG A 221 10.39 3.32 16.63
CA ARG A 221 9.08 3.97 16.59
C ARG A 221 8.08 3.04 15.91
N LYS A 222 7.07 2.61 16.66
CA LYS A 222 5.93 1.86 16.14
C LYS A 222 5.07 2.79 15.28
N SER A 223 4.98 2.49 14.00
CA SER A 223 4.09 3.20 13.10
C SER A 223 2.63 2.89 13.43
N LEU A 224 1.76 3.87 13.19
CA LEU A 224 0.31 3.67 13.24
C LEU A 224 -0.18 2.55 12.30
N LEU A 225 0.64 2.17 11.31
CA LEU A 225 0.32 1.24 10.23
C LEU A 225 1.22 0.01 10.26
N GLY A 226 1.82 -0.26 11.42
CA GLY A 226 2.79 -1.34 11.58
C GLY A 226 4.17 -1.01 11.03
N ASN A 227 5.16 -1.80 11.44
CA ASN A 227 6.55 -1.69 11.00
C ASN A 227 6.95 -2.79 10.02
N ASP A 228 6.02 -3.72 9.76
CA ASP A 228 6.26 -4.93 9.01
C ASP A 228 5.91 -4.74 7.53
N VAL A 229 6.54 -5.56 6.69
CA VAL A 229 6.18 -5.64 5.28
C VAL A 229 4.91 -6.48 5.17
N ASN A 230 3.92 -5.93 4.48
CA ASN A 230 2.65 -6.57 4.19
C ASN A 230 2.65 -7.12 2.77
N TYR A 231 2.18 -8.35 2.61
CA TYR A 231 2.12 -9.09 1.35
C TYR A 231 0.70 -9.00 0.81
N TYR A 232 0.51 -8.22 -0.24
CA TYR A 232 -0.79 -8.00 -0.87
C TYR A 232 -0.91 -8.84 -2.13
N ARG A 233 -1.67 -9.94 -2.06
CA ARG A 233 -2.10 -10.69 -3.25
C ARG A 233 -3.02 -9.81 -4.08
N GLN A 234 -2.76 -9.72 -5.38
CA GLN A 234 -3.47 -8.89 -6.34
C GLN A 234 -4.25 -9.76 -7.32
N LEU A 235 -5.45 -9.31 -7.62
CA LEU A 235 -6.34 -9.93 -8.58
C LEU A 235 -6.99 -8.82 -9.40
N TYR A 236 -7.06 -8.97 -10.71
CA TYR A 236 -7.77 -8.02 -11.58
C TYR A 236 -9.03 -8.67 -12.10
N LEU A 237 -10.11 -7.91 -12.18
CA LEU A 237 -11.33 -8.35 -12.84
C LEU A 237 -11.41 -7.82 -14.28
N ASP A 238 -10.61 -6.78 -14.56
CA ASP A 238 -10.47 -6.15 -15.85
C ASP A 238 -8.98 -5.95 -16.16
N ASN A 239 -8.61 -6.14 -17.43
CA ASN A 239 -7.23 -5.95 -17.89
C ASN A 239 -7.10 -4.90 -19.00
N SER A 240 -8.07 -3.99 -19.09
CA SER A 240 -8.15 -3.02 -20.18
C SER A 240 -7.16 -1.85 -20.03
N GLY A 241 -6.72 -1.58 -18.80
CA GLY A 241 -5.91 -0.43 -18.42
C GLY A 241 -6.69 0.89 -18.35
N LYS A 242 -8.03 0.86 -18.43
CA LYS A 242 -8.88 2.05 -18.54
C LYS A 242 -9.58 2.38 -17.23
N PRO A 243 -10.01 3.65 -17.04
CA PRO A 243 -10.87 4.02 -15.92
C PRO A 243 -12.08 3.09 -15.83
N GLY A 244 -12.40 2.67 -14.61
CA GLY A 244 -13.46 1.70 -14.33
C GLY A 244 -12.97 0.27 -14.10
N ASP A 245 -11.74 -0.08 -14.53
CA ASP A 245 -11.16 -1.41 -14.26
C ASP A 245 -11.14 -1.71 -12.75
N LEU A 246 -11.52 -2.94 -12.39
CA LEU A 246 -11.54 -3.37 -11.00
C LEU A 246 -10.32 -4.21 -10.61
N ARG A 247 -9.84 -3.99 -9.40
CA ARG A 247 -8.76 -4.76 -8.76
C ARG A 247 -9.15 -5.14 -7.33
N LEU A 248 -8.95 -6.40 -7.02
CA LEU A 248 -9.11 -6.98 -5.69
C LEU A 248 -7.72 -7.16 -5.06
N SER A 249 -7.59 -6.85 -3.78
CA SER A 249 -6.35 -7.03 -3.04
C SER A 249 -6.63 -7.72 -1.70
N GLU A 250 -5.75 -8.63 -1.29
CA GLU A 250 -5.82 -9.31 0.00
C GLU A 250 -4.46 -9.31 0.70
N VAL A 251 -4.43 -8.97 1.99
CA VAL A 251 -3.21 -9.09 2.80
C VAL A 251 -3.06 -10.54 3.27
N THR A 252 -2.12 -11.28 2.69
CA THR A 252 -1.92 -12.70 3.02
C THR A 252 -0.97 -12.91 4.20
N THR A 253 0.04 -12.04 4.34
CA THR A 253 1.09 -12.09 5.37
C THR A 253 1.52 -10.68 5.75
N GLY A 254 1.99 -10.46 6.98
CA GLY A 254 2.51 -9.18 7.45
C GLY A 254 2.06 -8.86 8.87
N ASP A 255 1.63 -7.62 9.10
CA ASP A 255 1.02 -7.22 10.37
C ASP A 255 -0.21 -8.10 10.65
N LYS A 256 -0.24 -8.73 11.83
CA LYS A 256 -1.33 -9.60 12.27
C LYS A 256 -2.70 -8.91 12.29
N TYR A 257 -2.75 -7.59 12.40
CA TYR A 257 -3.99 -6.82 12.37
C TYR A 257 -4.46 -6.52 10.95
N ALA A 258 -3.54 -6.51 9.98
CA ALA A 258 -3.87 -6.34 8.57
C ALA A 258 -4.12 -7.67 7.86
N GLN A 259 -3.58 -8.79 8.36
CA GLN A 259 -3.73 -10.10 7.73
C GLN A 259 -5.20 -10.50 7.54
N GLY A 260 -5.52 -10.98 6.34
CA GLY A 260 -6.88 -11.30 5.90
C GLY A 260 -7.71 -10.09 5.49
N SER A 261 -7.15 -8.88 5.50
CA SER A 261 -7.86 -7.70 5.00
C SER A 261 -8.03 -7.78 3.50
N MET A 262 -9.24 -7.51 3.02
CA MET A 262 -9.62 -7.52 1.62
C MET A 262 -10.04 -6.14 1.17
N TYR A 263 -9.71 -5.78 -0.07
CA TYR A 263 -9.98 -4.47 -0.64
C TYR A 263 -10.49 -4.58 -2.07
N VAL A 264 -11.45 -3.73 -2.43
CA VAL A 264 -11.93 -3.54 -3.79
C VAL A 264 -11.55 -2.14 -4.25
N HIS A 265 -10.81 -2.06 -5.35
CA HIS A 265 -10.38 -0.81 -5.96
C HIS A 265 -10.90 -0.68 -7.38
N GLN A 266 -11.15 0.56 -7.80
CA GLN A 266 -11.48 0.92 -9.18
C GLN A 266 -10.45 1.90 -9.73
N ARG A 267 -9.96 1.65 -10.96
CA ARG A 267 -9.05 2.57 -11.64
C ARG A 267 -9.76 3.88 -11.96
N LEU A 268 -9.06 5.00 -11.70
CA LEU A 268 -9.48 6.36 -12.07
C LEU A 268 -8.90 6.78 -13.42
#